data_AF-A0A5B9YBU1-F1
#
_entry.id   AF-A0A5B9YBU1-F1
#
_cell.length_a   1.000
_cell.length_b   1.000
_cell.length_c   1.000
_cell.angle_alpha   90.00
_cell.angle_beta   90.00
_cell.angle_gamma   90.00
#
_symmetry.space_group_name_H-M   'P 1'
#
loop_
_entity.id
_entity.type
_entity.pdbx_description
1 polymer ?
#
loop_
_entity_poly.entity_id
_entity_poly.type
_entity_poly.pdbx_seq_one_letter_code
_entity_poly.pdbx_strand_id
1 'polypeptide(L)'
;MGIVETFFDDLRKNINETLRDTIKELIQQEITDKWLSKKQLAEYWGVSPRWIENRLDEIPHSETLPWRFKKSLADQWRMGELKRLEVEKMNKVSIKNYKSDNFRVGQ
;
A
#
# COMPACT_ATOMS: atom_id res chain seq x y z
N MET A 1 -50.36 7.12 -8.92
CA MET A 1 -48.92 7.00 -8.62
C MET A 1 -48.79 7.03 -7.11
N GLY A 2 -48.34 5.93 -6.53
CA GLY A 2 -48.56 5.62 -5.11
C GLY A 2 -47.57 6.34 -4.21
N ILE A 3 -48.06 6.89 -3.10
CA ILE A 3 -47.27 7.53 -2.02
C ILE A 3 -46.12 6.63 -1.55
N VAL A 4 -46.30 5.31 -1.67
CA VAL A 4 -45.29 4.29 -1.34
C VAL A 4 -44.13 4.28 -2.32
N GLU A 5 -44.37 4.47 -3.63
CA GLU A 5 -43.31 4.54 -4.66
C GLU A 5 -42.44 5.78 -4.45
N THR A 6 -43.06 6.92 -4.16
CA THR A 6 -42.35 8.18 -3.86
C THR A 6 -41.50 8.06 -2.60
N PHE A 7 -41.99 7.37 -1.57
CA PHE A 7 -41.26 7.14 -0.33
C PHE A 7 -40.04 6.22 -0.50
N PHE A 8 -40.17 5.15 -1.31
CA PHE A 8 -39.05 4.26 -1.61
C PHE A 8 -37.98 4.94 -2.49
N ASP A 9 -38.39 5.82 -3.40
CA ASP A 9 -37.46 6.60 -4.22
C ASP A 9 -36.73 7.67 -3.40
N ASP A 10 -37.42 8.37 -2.49
CA ASP A 10 -36.78 9.32 -1.57
C ASP A 10 -35.84 8.62 -0.57
N LEU A 11 -36.20 7.42 -0.09
CA LEU A 11 -35.31 6.60 0.72
C LEU A 11 -34.06 6.18 -0.04
N ARG A 12 -34.20 5.67 -1.27
CA ARG A 12 -33.05 5.29 -2.11
C ARG A 12 -32.15 6.47 -2.42
N LYS A 13 -32.73 7.65 -2.66
CA LYS A 13 -31.98 8.87 -2.94
C LYS A 13 -31.20 9.35 -1.72
N ASN A 14 -31.86 9.43 -0.56
CA ASN A 14 -31.21 9.80 0.70
C ASN A 14 -30.13 8.80 1.13
N ILE A 15 -30.36 7.50 0.96
CA ILE A 15 -29.36 6.46 1.25
C ILE A 15 -28.16 6.62 0.32
N ASN A 16 -28.37 6.83 -0.98
CA ASN A 16 -27.28 7.02 -1.93
C ASN A 16 -26.48 8.31 -1.71
N GLU A 17 -27.13 9.40 -1.30
CA GLU A 17 -26.46 10.66 -0.96
C GLU A 17 -25.66 10.52 0.34
N THR A 18 -26.27 9.99 1.41
CA THR A 18 -25.60 9.77 2.70
C THR A 18 -24.42 8.81 2.58
N LEU A 19 -24.58 7.71 1.83
CA LEU A 19 -23.49 6.77 1.58
C LEU A 19 -22.40 7.40 0.71
N ARG A 20 -22.75 8.19 -0.31
CA ARG A 20 -21.76 8.91 -1.11
C ARG A 20 -20.95 9.90 -0.29
N ASP A 21 -21.59 10.64 0.60
CA ASP A 21 -20.91 11.64 1.41
C ASP A 21 -20.05 10.97 2.49
N THR A 22 -20.53 9.88 3.10
CA THR A 22 -19.74 9.08 4.04
C THR A 22 -18.53 8.44 3.35
N ILE A 23 -18.73 7.86 2.17
CA ILE A 23 -17.63 7.27 1.37
C ILE A 23 -16.67 8.38 0.92
N LYS A 24 -17.16 9.55 0.51
CA LYS A 24 -16.31 10.70 0.18
C LYS A 24 -15.50 11.13 1.39
N GLU A 25 -16.09 11.28 2.58
CA GLU A 25 -15.37 11.66 3.79
C GLU A 25 -14.33 10.61 4.20
N LEU A 26 -14.66 9.33 4.13
CA LEU A 26 -13.70 8.24 4.40
C LEU A 26 -12.54 8.27 3.40
N ILE A 27 -12.85 8.41 2.11
CA ILE A 27 -11.86 8.57 1.04
C ILE A 27 -11.05 9.86 1.25
N GLN A 28 -11.65 10.97 1.65
CA GLN A 28 -10.94 12.23 1.88
C GLN A 28 -10.06 12.16 3.12
N GLN A 29 -10.49 11.49 4.18
CA GLN A 29 -9.66 11.23 5.37
C GLN A 29 -8.48 10.29 5.09
N GLU A 30 -8.63 9.39 4.12
CA GLU A 30 -7.61 8.47 3.65
C GLU A 30 -6.66 9.11 2.61
N ILE A 31 -7.16 10.05 1.80
CA ILE A 31 -6.41 10.88 0.85
C ILE A 31 -5.71 12.05 1.57
N THR A 32 -6.18 12.48 2.73
CA THR A 32 -5.52 13.55 3.50
C THR A 32 -4.15 13.03 3.88
N ASP A 33 -3.14 13.58 3.22
CA ASP A 33 -1.78 13.09 3.25
C ASP A 33 -1.14 13.34 4.62
N LYS A 34 -1.45 12.45 5.56
CA LYS A 34 -1.10 12.58 6.97
C LYS A 34 0.38 12.31 7.15
N TRP A 35 1.01 13.19 7.92
CA TRP A 35 2.37 13.01 8.41
C TRP A 35 2.33 12.10 9.64
N LEU A 36 2.86 10.89 9.49
CA LEU A 36 2.95 9.86 10.52
C LEU A 36 4.28 9.96 11.25
N SER A 37 4.28 9.70 12.55
CA SER A 37 5.52 9.46 13.31
C SER A 37 6.09 8.07 13.02
N LYS A 38 7.36 7.82 13.40
CA LYS A 38 8.01 6.50 13.30
C LYS A 38 7.14 5.38 13.86
N LYS A 39 6.53 5.59 15.05
CA LYS A 39 5.69 4.59 15.71
C LYS A 39 4.42 4.31 14.91
N GLN A 40 3.74 5.35 14.44
CA GLN A 40 2.51 5.23 13.67
C GLN A 40 2.74 4.58 12.31
N LEU A 41 3.85 4.90 11.64
CA LEU A 41 4.21 4.25 10.38
C LEU A 41 4.52 2.76 10.58
N ALA A 42 5.25 2.42 11.65
CA ALA A 42 5.56 1.04 11.99
C ALA A 42 4.28 0.22 12.26
N GLU A 43 3.36 0.78 13.04
CA GLU A 43 2.06 0.18 13.35
C GLU A 43 1.22 -0.01 12.07
N TYR A 44 1.14 1.02 11.24
CA TYR A 44 0.39 0.98 9.98
C TYR A 44 0.91 -0.09 9.01
N TRP A 45 2.22 -0.31 8.93
CA TRP A 45 2.81 -1.35 8.08
C TRP A 45 2.93 -2.72 8.76
N GLY A 46 2.54 -2.85 10.03
CA GLY A 46 2.70 -4.09 10.80
C GLY A 46 4.16 -4.52 11.00
N VAL A 47 5.09 -3.56 11.09
CA VAL A 47 6.53 -3.80 11.29
C VAL A 47 7.00 -3.26 12.63
N SER A 48 8.18 -3.71 13.09
CA SER A 48 8.76 -3.15 14.31
C SER A 48 9.27 -1.71 14.07
N PRO A 49 9.20 -0.81 15.07
CA PRO A 49 9.77 0.54 14.96
C PRO A 49 11.27 0.55 14.63
N ARG A 50 11.99 -0.50 15.05
CA ARG A 50 13.41 -0.70 14.73
C ARG A 50 13.64 -1.00 13.24
N TRP A 51 12.70 -1.66 12.57
CA TRP A 51 12.76 -1.89 11.13
C TRP A 51 12.74 -0.57 10.35
N ILE A 52 11.90 0.38 10.79
CA ILE A 52 11.83 1.73 10.21
C ILE A 52 13.14 2.49 10.46
N GLU A 53 13.68 2.40 11.67
CA GLU A 53 14.95 3.05 12.04
C GLU A 53 16.14 2.56 11.22
N ASN A 54 16.22 1.26 10.95
CA ASN A 54 17.26 0.69 10.09
C ASN A 54 17.14 1.12 8.61
N ARG A 55 15.99 1.66 8.21
CA ARG A 55 15.71 2.11 6.83
C ARG A 55 15.32 3.58 6.77
N LEU A 56 15.65 4.33 7.81
CA LEU A 56 15.22 5.71 7.94
C LEU A 56 15.71 6.56 6.76
N ASP A 57 16.97 6.36 6.37
CA ASP A 57 17.60 7.06 5.24
C ASP A 57 17.02 6.67 3.87
N GLU A 58 16.35 5.52 3.78
CA GLU A 58 15.72 5.04 2.54
C GLU A 58 14.27 5.50 2.41
N ILE A 59 13.54 5.59 3.53
CA ILE A 59 12.12 5.94 3.54
C ILE A 59 11.97 7.46 3.42
N PRO A 60 11.16 7.99 2.49
CA PRO A 60 10.89 9.42 2.38
C PRO A 60 10.35 10.01 3.69
N HIS A 61 11.08 10.96 4.28
CA HIS A 61 10.77 11.58 5.57
C HIS A 61 11.04 13.09 5.54
N SER A 62 10.58 13.80 6.57
CA SER A 62 10.85 15.22 6.76
C SER A 62 12.32 15.45 7.09
N GLU A 63 12.95 16.44 6.44
CA GLU A 63 14.33 16.85 6.73
C GLU A 63 14.50 17.44 8.14
N THR A 64 13.40 17.82 8.79
CA THR A 64 13.38 18.38 10.13
C THR A 64 13.03 17.33 11.18
N LEU A 65 13.71 17.43 12.33
CA LEU A 65 13.40 16.66 13.53
C LEU A 65 12.20 17.28 14.27
N PRO A 66 11.30 16.46 14.86
CA PRO A 66 11.30 15.00 14.83
C PRO A 66 10.88 14.46 13.45
N TRP A 67 11.53 13.37 13.00
CA TRP A 67 11.24 12.76 11.70
C TRP A 67 9.78 12.35 11.58
N ARG A 68 9.14 12.84 10.51
CA ARG A 68 7.78 12.48 10.13
C ARG A 68 7.76 11.94 8.70
N PHE A 69 6.82 11.06 8.45
CA PHE A 69 6.69 10.34 7.19
C PHE A 69 5.36 10.70 6.56
N LYS A 70 5.41 11.24 5.35
CA LYS A 70 4.21 11.49 4.58
C LYS A 70 3.67 10.15 4.09
N LYS A 71 2.48 9.76 4.54
CA LYS A 71 1.91 8.42 4.29
C LYS A 71 1.95 8.04 2.82
N SER A 72 1.57 8.94 1.92
CA SER A 72 1.57 8.67 0.47
C SER A 72 2.96 8.32 -0.07
N LEU A 73 3.99 9.10 0.29
CA LEU A 73 5.37 8.90 -0.17
C LEU A 73 5.97 7.63 0.43
N ALA A 74 5.72 7.38 1.70
CA ALA A 74 6.14 6.17 2.38
C ALA A 74 5.51 4.93 1.71
N ASP A 75 4.22 4.97 1.38
CA ASP A 75 3.51 3.87 0.72
C ASP A 75 4.01 3.62 -0.70
N GLN A 76 4.29 4.66 -1.47
CA GLN A 76 4.90 4.55 -2.80
C GLN A 76 6.28 3.87 -2.73
N TRP A 77 7.11 4.29 -1.78
CA TRP A 77 8.41 3.65 -1.54
C TRP A 77 8.25 2.18 -1.15
N ARG A 78 7.32 1.87 -0.23
CA ARG A 78 7.07 0.51 0.25
C ARG A 78 6.60 -0.42 -0.86
N MET A 79 5.74 0.05 -1.76
CA MET A 79 5.30 -0.70 -2.94
C MET A 79 6.46 -0.97 -3.91
N GLY A 80 7.35 0.01 -4.11
CA GLY A 80 8.59 -0.18 -4.88
C GLY A 80 9.50 -1.23 -4.27
N GLU A 81 9.66 -1.20 -2.95
CA GLU A 81 10.46 -2.17 -2.21
C GLU A 81 9.92 -3.61 -2.31
N LEU A 82 8.61 -3.78 -2.21
CA LEU A 82 7.96 -5.10 -2.38
C LEU A 82 8.18 -5.65 -3.80
N LYS A 83 8.08 -4.81 -4.83
CA LYS A 83 8.38 -5.21 -6.21
C LYS A 83 9.84 -5.61 -6.39
N ARG A 84 10.79 -4.88 -5.77
CA ARG A 84 12.22 -5.23 -5.79
C ARG A 84 12.47 -6.61 -5.18
N LEU A 85 11.86 -6.89 -4.03
CA LEU A 85 11.98 -8.18 -3.35
C LEU A 85 11.38 -9.35 -4.17
N GLU A 86 10.28 -9.10 -4.88
CA GLU A 86 9.66 -10.10 -5.77
C GLU A 86 10.58 -10.47 -6.95
N VAL A 87 11.18 -9.46 -7.60
CA VAL A 87 12.16 -9.67 -8.68
C VAL A 87 13.40 -10.41 -8.19
N GLU A 88 13.92 -10.07 -7.00
CA GLU A 88 15.07 -10.75 -6.42
C GLU A 88 14.78 -12.23 -6.11
N LYS A 89 13.57 -12.52 -5.64
CA LYS A 89 13.10 -13.88 -5.37
C LYS A 89 12.99 -14.69 -6.67
N MET A 90 12.48 -14.10 -7.76
CA MET A 90 12.41 -14.76 -9.07
C MET A 90 13.80 -15.03 -9.67
N ASN A 91 14.72 -14.07 -9.58
CA ASN A 91 16.09 -14.24 -10.06
C ASN A 91 16.86 -15.34 -9.32
N LYS A 92 16.62 -15.51 -8.00
CA LYS A 92 17.23 -16.58 -7.20
C LYS A 92 16.74 -17.99 -7.58
N VAL A 93 15.59 -18.12 -8.25
CA VAL A 93 15.03 -19.43 -8.67
C VAL A 93 15.59 -19.88 -10.03
N SER A 94 16.18 -18.98 -10.84
CA SER A 94 16.48 -19.26 -12.25
C SER A 94 17.86 -19.85 -12.57
N ILE A 95 18.75 -20.10 -11.59
CA ILE A 95 20.13 -20.57 -11.88
C ILE A 95 20.43 -21.99 -11.33
N LYS A 96 19.65 -22.51 -10.37
CA LYS A 96 19.94 -23.84 -9.79
C LYS A 96 19.33 -25.03 -10.55
N ASN A 97 18.45 -24.80 -11.51
CA ASN A 97 17.75 -25.87 -12.25
C ASN A 97 18.18 -26.04 -13.70
N TYR A 98 19.19 -25.30 -14.18
CA TYR A 98 19.85 -25.68 -15.43
C TYR A 98 20.77 -26.87 -15.13
N LYS A 99 20.16 -28.07 -15.08
CA LYS A 99 20.90 -29.31 -15.23
C LYS A 99 21.77 -29.16 -16.47
N SER A 100 23.07 -29.25 -16.26
CA SER A 100 24.05 -29.59 -17.29
C SER A 100 23.60 -30.92 -17.90
N ASP A 101 22.77 -30.86 -18.94
CA ASP A 101 22.55 -32.01 -19.79
C ASP A 101 23.84 -32.23 -20.57
N ASN A 102 24.49 -33.35 -20.24
CA ASN A 102 25.61 -33.90 -20.95
C ASN A 102 25.23 -34.11 -22.42
N PHE A 103 25.48 -33.11 -23.26
CA PHE A 103 25.39 -33.26 -24.71
C PHE A 103 26.58 -34.11 -25.17
N ARG A 104 26.38 -35.43 -25.22
CA ARG A 104 27.33 -36.36 -25.86
C ARG A 104 27.15 -36.23 -27.38
N VAL A 105 28.06 -35.51 -28.02
CA VAL A 105 28.29 -35.64 -29.46
C VAL A 105 28.87 -37.03 -29.73
N GLY A 106 28.10 -37.89 -30.40
CA GLY A 106 28.57 -39.19 -30.88
C GLY A 106 29.62 -39.03 -31.97
N GLN A 107 30.61 -39.91 -31.94
CA GLN A 107 31.68 -40.06 -32.93
C GLN A 107 31.14 -40.46 -34.31
#